data_AF-A0A927ZWI8-F1
#
_entry.id   AF-A0A927ZWI8-F1
#
_cell.length_a   1.000
_cell.length_b   1.000
_cell.length_c   1.000
_cell.angle_alpha   90.00
_cell.angle_beta   90.00
_cell.angle_gamma   90.00
#
_symmetry.space_group_name_H-M   'P 1'
#
loop_
_entity.id
_entity.type
_entity.pdbx_description
1 polymer ?
#
loop_
_entity_poly.entity_id
_entity_poly.type
_entity_poly.pdbx_seq_one_letter_code
_entity_poly.pdbx_strand_id
1 'polypeptide(L)'
;MVIPKSFENGYDFETMLLTSILGTFVSLKEELISYRQAESYWLSDLTAEIFEELSLSREIISLIQRGMELKDMDSDSEEFRQLIDQLISDSKELISRHYTEYDSELNTGIIN
;
A
#
# COMPACT_ATOMS: atom_id res chain seq x y z
N MET A 1 22.21 7.66 -12.38
CA MET A 1 20.86 7.65 -11.78
C MET A 1 20.86 8.70 -10.68
N VAL A 2 20.10 9.78 -10.83
CA VAL A 2 19.99 10.82 -9.81
C VAL A 2 18.91 10.33 -8.84
N ILE A 3 19.32 9.88 -7.66
CA ILE A 3 18.40 9.64 -6.56
C ILE A 3 17.96 11.05 -6.13
N PRO A 4 16.66 11.41 -6.24
CA PRO A 4 16.19 12.72 -5.80
C PRO A 4 16.53 12.92 -4.33
N LYS A 5 16.64 14.19 -3.90
CA LYS A 5 16.83 14.58 -2.51
C LYS A 5 16.06 13.64 -1.57
N SER A 6 16.79 13.06 -0.62
CA SER A 6 16.28 12.24 0.48
C SER A 6 14.86 12.64 0.84
N PHE A 7 13.89 11.74 0.66
CA PHE A 7 12.60 11.85 1.34
C PHE A 7 12.93 12.13 2.81
N GLU A 8 12.59 13.30 3.31
CA GLU A 8 13.14 13.83 4.56
C GLU A 8 12.75 12.94 5.76
N ASN A 9 11.78 12.03 5.59
CA ASN A 9 11.55 10.88 6.45
C ASN A 9 11.09 9.68 5.60
N GLY A 10 11.51 8.45 5.94
CA GLY A 10 11.05 7.21 5.25
C GLY A 10 9.52 7.05 5.23
N TYR A 11 8.84 7.73 6.15
CA TYR A 11 7.38 7.87 6.25
C TYR A 11 6.71 8.48 5.01
N ASP A 12 7.33 9.48 4.36
CA ASP A 12 6.74 10.11 3.16
C ASP A 12 6.75 9.15 1.97
N PHE A 13 7.81 8.35 1.86
CA PHE A 13 7.96 7.34 0.83
C PHE A 13 6.95 6.20 1.02
N GLU A 14 6.82 5.69 2.25
CA GLU A 14 5.82 4.68 2.59
C GLU A 14 4.39 5.16 2.33
N THR A 15 4.07 6.40 2.71
CA THR A 15 2.74 6.99 2.47
C THR A 15 2.44 7.11 0.98
N MET A 16 3.43 7.52 0.17
CA MET A 16 3.30 7.57 -1.28
C MET A 16 3.04 6.18 -1.88
N LEU A 17 3.80 5.16 -1.45
CA LEU A 17 3.60 3.78 -1.89
C LEU A 17 2.23 3.26 -1.49
N LEU A 18 1.84 3.40 -0.22
CA LEU A 18 0.54 3.00 0.31
C LEU A 18 -0.61 3.64 -0.46
N THR A 19 -0.49 4.94 -0.81
CA THR A 19 -1.51 5.64 -1.59
C THR A 19 -1.64 5.04 -2.99
N SER A 20 -0.54 4.67 -3.63
CA SER A 20 -0.56 4.01 -4.95
C SER A 20 -1.12 2.59 -4.90
N ILE A 21 -0.80 1.84 -3.84
CA ILE A 21 -1.34 0.50 -3.58
C ILE A 21 -2.85 0.57 -3.35
N LEU A 22 -3.32 1.51 -2.52
CA LEU A 22 -4.74 1.79 -2.33
C LEU A 22 -5.45 2.07 -3.66
N GLY A 23 -4.87 2.93 -4.51
CA GLY A 23 -5.42 3.22 -5.84
C GLY A 23 -5.54 1.98 -6.72
N THR A 24 -4.62 1.03 -6.57
CA THR A 24 -4.66 -0.26 -7.28
C THR A 24 -5.81 -1.14 -6.80
N PHE A 25 -6.01 -1.25 -5.48
CA PHE A 25 -7.14 -2.01 -4.94
C PHE A 25 -8.49 -1.39 -5.30
N VAL A 26 -8.61 -0.05 -5.27
CA VAL A 26 -9.82 0.64 -5.75
C VAL A 26 -10.05 0.36 -7.23
N SER A 27 -9.00 0.39 -8.05
CA SER A 27 -9.12 0.10 -9.48
C SER A 27 -9.53 -1.36 -9.76
N LEU A 28 -9.06 -2.31 -8.93
CA LEU A 28 -9.51 -3.70 -8.99
C LEU A 28 -10.99 -3.83 -8.60
N LYS A 29 -11.41 -3.17 -7.51
CA LYS A 29 -12.80 -3.20 -7.04
C LYS A 29 -13.78 -2.70 -8.10
N GLU A 30 -13.44 -1.60 -8.74
CA GLU A 30 -14.28 -0.95 -9.75
C GLU A 30 -14.11 -1.59 -11.14
N GLU A 31 -13.43 -2.74 -11.22
CA GLU A 31 -13.22 -3.53 -12.45
C GLU A 31 -12.52 -2.72 -13.57
N LEU A 32 -11.75 -1.69 -13.20
CA LEU A 32 -11.00 -0.81 -14.12
C LEU A 32 -9.70 -1.45 -14.60
N ILE A 33 -9.15 -2.36 -13.80
CA ILE A 33 -7.98 -3.17 -14.12
C ILE A 33 -8.24 -4.63 -13.75
N SER A 34 -7.59 -5.54 -14.48
CA SER A 34 -7.53 -6.96 -14.13
C SER A 34 -6.51 -7.23 -13.03
N TYR A 35 -6.63 -8.36 -12.34
CA TYR A 35 -5.61 -8.83 -11.40
C TYR A 35 -4.22 -8.90 -12.05
N ARG A 36 -4.11 -9.38 -13.29
CA ARG A 36 -2.83 -9.44 -14.02
C ARG A 36 -2.17 -8.06 -14.16
N GLN A 37 -2.95 -7.01 -14.36
CA GLN A 37 -2.43 -5.64 -14.39
C GLN A 37 -1.97 -5.19 -13.00
N ALA A 38 -2.74 -5.49 -11.95
CA ALA A 38 -2.34 -5.21 -10.57
C ALA A 38 -1.06 -5.96 -10.15
N GLU A 39 -0.89 -7.22 -10.56
CA GLU A 39 0.33 -8.04 -10.39
C GLU A 39 1.54 -7.37 -11.07
N SER A 40 1.35 -6.78 -12.26
CA SER A 40 2.42 -6.07 -12.96
C SER A 40 2.85 -4.75 -12.30
N TYR A 41 2.05 -4.22 -11.37
CA TYR A 41 2.37 -3.01 -10.61
C TYR A 41 2.91 -3.32 -9.22
N TRP A 42 2.12 -4.03 -8.40
CA TRP A 42 2.39 -4.19 -6.97
C TRP A 42 2.26 -5.61 -6.46
N LEU A 43 1.31 -6.40 -6.99
CA LEU A 43 0.91 -7.68 -6.39
C LEU A 43 1.78 -8.83 -6.87
N SER A 44 3.09 -8.76 -6.60
CA SER A 44 4.06 -9.77 -7.01
C SER A 44 5.09 -10.07 -5.91
N ASP A 45 5.63 -11.30 -5.91
CA ASP A 45 6.70 -11.72 -4.99
C ASP A 45 7.90 -10.76 -5.07
N LEU A 46 8.28 -10.37 -6.30
CA LEU A 46 9.39 -9.44 -6.53
C LEU A 46 9.16 -8.09 -5.83
N THR A 47 7.93 -7.58 -5.85
CA THR A 47 7.60 -6.32 -5.16
C THR A 47 7.74 -6.49 -3.66
N ALA A 48 7.27 -7.61 -3.09
CA ALA A 48 7.40 -7.89 -1.66
C ALA A 48 8.89 -8.01 -1.24
N GLU A 49 9.70 -8.72 -2.02
CA GLU A 49 11.15 -8.85 -1.80
C GLU A 49 11.85 -7.47 -1.81
N ILE A 50 11.54 -6.63 -2.81
CA ILE A 50 12.10 -5.27 -2.88
C ILE A 50 11.70 -4.43 -1.66
N PHE A 51 10.45 -4.54 -1.19
CA PHE A 51 9.98 -3.79 -0.02
C PHE A 51 10.66 -4.27 1.28
N GLU A 52 10.92 -5.57 1.40
CA GLU A 52 11.72 -6.13 2.50
C GLU A 52 13.16 -5.62 2.47
N GLU A 53 13.81 -5.60 1.31
CA GLU A 53 15.17 -5.06 1.12
C GLU A 53 15.26 -3.57 1.47
N LEU A 54 14.22 -2.80 1.14
CA LEU A 54 14.09 -1.39 1.49
C LEU A 54 13.71 -1.15 2.96
N SER A 55 13.54 -2.22 3.75
CA SER A 55 13.15 -2.16 5.16
C SER A 55 11.85 -1.38 5.41
N LEU A 56 10.89 -1.50 4.49
CA LEU A 56 9.57 -0.89 4.66
C LEU A 56 8.76 -1.58 5.77
N SER A 57 7.74 -0.88 6.26
CA SER A 57 6.82 -1.40 7.26
C SER A 57 6.26 -2.77 6.86
N ARG A 58 6.31 -3.71 7.81
CA ARG A 58 5.74 -5.06 7.63
C ARG A 58 4.26 -5.02 7.30
N GLU A 59 3.55 -3.98 7.72
CA GLU A 59 2.12 -3.84 7.42
C GLU A 59 1.89 -3.58 5.92
N ILE A 60 2.78 -2.82 5.27
CA ILE A 60 2.75 -2.58 3.82
C ILE A 60 3.08 -3.86 3.06
N ILE A 61 4.11 -4.59 3.50
CA ILE A 61 4.50 -5.86 2.88
C ILE A 61 3.36 -6.89 3.01
N SER A 62 2.73 -6.97 4.20
CA SER A 62 1.57 -7.84 4.46
C SER A 62 0.38 -7.51 3.57
N LEU A 63 0.11 -6.23 3.30
CA LEU A 63 -0.93 -5.83 2.33
C LEU A 63 -0.67 -6.38 0.93
N ILE A 64 0.57 -6.32 0.45
CA ILE A 64 0.94 -6.86 -0.87
C ILE A 64 0.76 -8.37 -0.89
N GLN A 65 1.29 -9.08 0.11
CA GLN A 65 1.20 -10.54 0.21
C GLN A 65 -0.26 -11.02 0.25
N ARG A 66 -1.12 -10.35 1.03
CA ARG A 66 -2.55 -10.66 1.05
C ARG A 66 -3.25 -10.30 -0.26
N GLY A 67 -2.85 -9.21 -0.90
CA GLY A 67 -3.35 -8.87 -2.24
C GLY A 67 -3.01 -9.93 -3.29
N MET A 68 -1.90 -10.65 -3.14
CA MET A 68 -1.52 -11.74 -4.04
C MET A 68 -2.40 -12.98 -3.93
N GLU A 69 -3.09 -13.18 -2.80
CA GLU A 69 -4.05 -14.28 -2.60
C GLU A 69 -5.21 -14.21 -3.61
N LEU A 70 -5.51 -13.00 -4.13
CA LEU A 70 -6.53 -12.78 -5.17
C LEU A 70 -6.23 -13.53 -6.48
N LYS A 71 -4.98 -13.93 -6.74
CA LYS A 71 -4.56 -14.62 -7.97
C LYS A 71 -5.30 -15.92 -8.22
N ASP A 72 -5.52 -16.68 -7.14
CA ASP A 72 -6.08 -18.03 -7.19
C ASP A 72 -7.59 -18.05 -6.91
N MET A 73 -8.18 -16.87 -6.71
CA MET A 73 -9.60 -16.69 -6.44
C MET A 73 -10.39 -16.47 -7.75
N ASP A 74 -11.66 -16.86 -7.72
CA ASP A 74 -12.60 -16.50 -8.77
C ASP A 74 -12.99 -15.03 -8.64
N SER A 75 -12.73 -14.21 -9.65
CA SER A 75 -12.99 -12.76 -9.62
C SER A 75 -14.47 -12.40 -9.49
N ASP A 76 -15.37 -13.34 -9.83
CA ASP A 76 -16.81 -13.16 -9.66
C ASP A 76 -17.31 -13.59 -8.28
N SER A 77 -16.45 -14.21 -7.46
CA SER A 77 -16.81 -14.68 -6.12
C SER A 77 -17.00 -13.54 -5.13
N GLU A 78 -17.86 -13.78 -4.15
CA GLU A 78 -18.09 -12.85 -3.05
C GLU A 78 -16.83 -12.74 -2.18
N GLU A 79 -16.09 -13.83 -2.00
CA GLU A 79 -14.83 -13.87 -1.25
C GLU A 79 -13.76 -12.95 -1.87
N PHE A 80 -13.65 -12.93 -3.20
CA PHE A 80 -12.75 -12.01 -3.91
C PHE A 80 -13.10 -10.55 -3.65
N ARG A 81 -14.40 -10.21 -3.76
CA ARG A 81 -14.90 -8.84 -3.53
C ARG A 81 -14.69 -8.40 -2.07
N GLN A 82 -14.95 -9.30 -1.11
CA GLN A 82 -14.73 -9.04 0.31
C GLN A 82 -13.26 -8.85 0.65
N LEU A 83 -12.36 -9.64 0.06
CA LEU A 83 -10.93 -9.47 0.28
C LEU A 83 -10.44 -8.12 -0.24
N ILE A 84 -10.88 -7.70 -1.44
CA ILE A 84 -10.56 -6.37 -1.97
C ILE A 84 -11.07 -5.26 -1.04
N ASP A 85 -12.29 -5.38 -0.53
CA ASP A 85 -12.86 -4.40 0.41
C ASP A 85 -12.05 -4.29 1.70
N GLN A 86 -11.59 -5.44 2.22
CA GLN A 86 -10.72 -5.46 3.39
C GLN A 86 -9.37 -4.81 3.09
N LEU A 87 -8.74 -5.13 1.96
CA LEU A 87 -7.46 -4.53 1.54
C LEU A 87 -7.56 -3.00 1.38
N ILE A 88 -8.68 -2.50 0.85
CA ILE A 88 -8.96 -1.06 0.76
C ILE A 88 -9.10 -0.45 2.16
N SER A 89 -9.84 -1.11 3.06
CA SER A 89 -10.01 -0.64 4.44
C SER A 89 -8.69 -0.56 5.18
N ASP A 90 -7.90 -1.64 5.13
CA ASP A 90 -6.60 -1.75 5.79
C ASP A 90 -5.61 -0.69 5.27
N SER A 91 -5.61 -0.44 3.96
CA SER A 91 -4.81 0.61 3.34
C SER A 91 -5.19 2.00 3.85
N LYS A 92 -6.50 2.30 3.96
CA LYS A 92 -6.98 3.59 4.50
C LYS A 92 -6.61 3.77 5.96
N GLU A 93 -6.71 2.72 6.76
CA GLU A 93 -6.33 2.75 8.17
C GLU A 93 -4.82 3.03 8.32
N LEU A 94 -3.97 2.33 7.56
CA LEU A 94 -2.52 2.57 7.56
C LEU A 94 -2.18 4.01 7.16
N ILE A 95 -2.78 4.49 6.07
CA ILE A 95 -2.60 5.88 5.62
C ILE A 95 -3.02 6.87 6.71
N SER A 96 -4.16 6.66 7.38
CA SER A 96 -4.61 7.55 8.45
C SER A 96 -3.66 7.59 9.63
N ARG A 97 -3.02 6.47 9.97
CA ARG A 97 -2.00 6.40 11.04
C ARG A 97 -0.78 7.23 10.66
N HIS A 98 -0.27 7.07 9.44
CA HIS A 98 0.85 7.87 8.93
C HIS A 98 0.55 9.39 8.89
N TYR A 99 -0.66 9.79 8.49
CA TYR A 99 -1.06 11.21 8.52
C TYR A 99 -1.21 11.76 9.95
N THR A 100 -1.74 10.96 10.88
CA THR A 100 -1.92 11.39 12.28
C THR A 100 -0.58 11.53 13.00
N GLU A 101 0.38 10.65 12.72
CA GLU A 101 1.75 10.75 13.23
C GLU A 101 2.45 12.00 12.70
N TYR A 102 2.32 12.30 11.40
CA TYR A 102 2.87 13.50 10.78
C TYR A 102 2.31 14.82 11.39
N ASP A 103 1.00 14.90 11.62
CA ASP A 103 0.37 16.06 12.27
C ASP A 103 0.80 16.21 13.74
N SER A 104 1.13 15.11 14.42
CA SER A 104 1.63 15.12 15.79
C SER A 104 3.07 15.63 15.89
N GLU A 105 3.95 15.26 14.95
CA GLU A 105 5.34 15.72 14.90
C GLU A 105 5.43 17.22 14.56
N LEU A 106 4.59 17.71 13.65
CA LEU A 106 4.48 19.14 13.34
C LEU A 106 4.02 19.98 14.55
N ASN A 107 3.15 19.43 15.40
CA ASN A 107 2.67 20.12 16.60
C ASN A 107 3.66 20.10 17.77
N THR A 108 4.65 19.21 17.78
CA THR A 108 5.74 19.21 18.78
C THR A 108 6.85 20.22 18.49
N GLY A 109 6.88 20.83 17.30
CA GLY A 109 7.85 21.86 16.90
C GLY A 109 7.58 23.28 17.41
N ILE A 110 6.51 23.51 18.18
CA ILE A 110 6.18 24.83 18.76
C ILE A 110 6.07 24.75 20.28
N ILE A 111 7.10 24.29 20.99
CA ILE A 111 7.32 24.69 22.39
C ILE A 111 8.83 24.77 22.68
N ASN A 112 9.44 25.93 22.41
CA ASN A 112 10.23 26.75 23.33
C ASN A 112 10.93 27.90 22.58
#